data_AF-A0AA91VAV6-F1
#
_entry.id   AF-A0AA91VAV6-F1
#
_cell.length_a   1.000
_cell.length_b   1.000
_cell.length_c   1.000
_cell.angle_alpha   90.00
_cell.angle_beta   90.00
_cell.angle_gamma   90.00
#
_symmetry.space_group_name_H-M   'P 1'
#
loop_
_entity.id
_entity.type
_entity.pdbx_description
1 polymer ?
#
loop_
_entity_poly.entity_id
_entity_poly.type
_entity_poly.pdbx_seq_one_letter_code
_entity_poly.pdbx_strand_id
1 'polypeptide(L)' 'MNKYMKSYTPYHGPKDPCPPIGKKYYSTPPNLYLGFQPPNLPQFSPKEALRKGTLWPVFYDYYENPYKKGR' A
#
# COMPACT_ATOMS: atom_id res chain seq x y z
N MET A 1 3.78 6.11 10.18
CA MET A 1 2.83 6.11 9.05
C MET A 1 3.47 5.30 7.95
N ASN A 2 2.80 4.26 7.47
CA ASN A 2 3.39 3.31 6.52
C ASN A 2 3.89 4.06 5.26
N LYS A 3 5.16 3.85 4.85
CA LYS A 3 5.84 4.65 3.80
C LYS A 3 5.06 4.67 2.48
N TYR A 4 4.40 3.55 2.18
CA TYR A 4 3.68 3.32 0.94
C TYR A 4 2.19 3.66 1.03
N MET A 5 1.71 4.19 2.16
CA MET A 5 0.30 4.55 2.30
C MET A 5 0.09 6.03 2.00
N LYS A 6 -0.75 6.31 1.01
CA LYS A 6 -1.18 7.67 0.66
C LYS A 6 -2.63 7.89 1.06
N SER A 7 -3.01 9.16 1.10
CA SER A 7 -4.39 9.55 1.39
C SER A 7 -4.82 10.75 0.57
N TYR A 8 -6.12 10.83 0.29
CA TYR A 8 -6.76 11.99 -0.31
C TYR A 8 -8.13 12.19 0.33
N THR A 9 -8.66 13.40 0.22
CA THR A 9 -10.04 13.71 0.61
C THR A 9 -10.83 13.86 -0.68
N PRO A 10 -11.79 12.96 -0.98
CA PRO A 10 -12.68 13.14 -2.11
C PRO A 10 -13.43 14.47 -1.97
N TYR A 11 -13.58 15.18 -3.08
CA TYR A 11 -14.44 16.36 -3.13
C TYR A 11 -15.88 15.93 -2.82
N HIS A 12 -16.58 16.73 -2.00
CA HIS A 12 -17.99 16.56 -1.68
C HIS A 12 -18.75 17.76 -2.24
N GLY A 13 -19.66 17.49 -3.16
CA GLY A 13 -20.43 18.51 -3.85
C GLY A 13 -21.61 19.03 -3.04
N PRO A 14 -22.10 20.25 -3.30
CA PRO A 14 -23.25 20.83 -2.58
C PRO A 14 -24.56 20.04 -2.70
N LYS A 15 -24.69 19.18 -3.70
CA LYS A 15 -25.90 18.36 -3.97
C LYS A 15 -25.64 16.86 -3.83
N ASP A 16 -24.51 16.46 -3.24
CA ASP A 16 -24.20 15.05 -3.04
C ASP A 16 -25.16 14.47 -1.98
N PRO A 17 -25.94 13.41 -2.31
CA PRO A 17 -26.96 12.87 -1.40
C PRO A 17 -26.35 12.11 -0.22
N CYS A 18 -25.07 11.75 -0.28
CA CYS A 18 -24.36 11.01 0.75
C CYS A 18 -23.56 11.96 1.67
N PRO A 19 -23.39 11.63 2.96
CA PRO A 19 -22.46 12.35 3.84
C PRO A 19 -21.02 12.31 3.32
N PRO A 20 -20.20 13.33 3.61
CA PRO A 20 -18.79 13.34 3.23
C PRO A 20 -18.05 12.11 3.77
N ILE A 21 -17.38 11.38 2.86
CA ILE A 21 -16.71 10.12 3.20
C ILE A 21 -15.39 10.36 3.99
N GLY A 22 -14.90 11.60 4.01
CA GLY A 22 -13.67 11.97 4.69
C GLY A 22 -12.41 11.45 3.99
N LYS A 23 -11.35 11.22 4.76
CA LYS A 23 -10.04 10.82 4.22
C LYS A 23 -10.08 9.37 3.73
N LYS A 24 -9.81 9.17 2.44
CA LYS A 24 -9.58 7.87 1.83
C LYS A 24 -8.09 7.55 1.79
N TYR A 25 -7.77 6.29 2.06
CA TYR A 25 -6.41 5.77 2.00
C TYR A 25 -6.27 4.77 0.87
N TYR A 26 -5.09 4.76 0.24
CA TYR A 26 -4.72 3.82 -0.81
C TYR A 26 -3.23 3.48 -0.73
N SER A 27 -2.87 2.26 -1.10
CA SER A 27 -1.48 1.81 -1.11
C SER A 27 -0.80 2.20 -2.43
N THR A 28 0.44 2.66 -2.33
CA THR A 28 1.37 2.89 -3.43
C THR A 28 2.61 2.02 -3.22
N PRO A 29 2.54 0.72 -3.54
CA PRO A 29 3.60 -0.24 -3.22
C PRO A 29 4.90 0.02 -4.00
N PRO A 30 6.04 -0.54 -3.54
CA PRO A 30 7.38 -0.26 -4.10
C PRO A 30 7.51 -0.51 -5.61
N ASN A 31 6.75 -1.47 -6.16
CA ASN A 31 6.79 -1.81 -7.59
C ASN A 31 6.36 -0.64 -8.49
N LEU A 32 5.56 0.31 -7.99
CA LEU A 32 5.18 1.51 -8.74
C LEU A 32 6.34 2.50 -8.94
N TYR A 33 7.40 2.37 -8.14
CA TYR A 33 8.52 3.31 -8.12
C TYR A 33 9.84 2.71 -8.62
N LEU A 34 9.96 1.38 -8.65
CA LEU A 34 11.19 0.71 -9.11
C LEU A 34 11.36 0.78 -10.65
N GLY A 35 10.25 0.81 -11.39
CA GLY A 35 10.22 0.89 -12.85
C GLY A 35 10.62 -0.43 -13.53
N PHE A 36 11.90 -0.78 -13.48
CA PHE A 36 12.44 -2.04 -13.97
C PHE A 36 13.00 -2.88 -12.81
N GLN A 37 12.97 -4.19 -12.93
CA GLN A 37 13.52 -5.10 -11.95
C GLN A 37 14.96 -5.48 -12.33
N PRO A 38 16.00 -4.99 -11.63
CA PRO A 38 17.39 -5.32 -11.94
C PRO A 38 17.65 -6.83 -11.87
N PRO A 39 18.61 -7.36 -12.65
CA PRO A 39 19.07 -8.72 -12.45
C PRO A 39 19.74 -8.86 -11.07
N ASN A 40 19.74 -10.08 -10.53
CA ASN A 40 20.45 -10.44 -9.30
C ASN A 40 20.01 -9.64 -8.05
N LEU A 41 18.75 -9.21 -7.98
CA LEU A 41 18.20 -8.66 -6.75
C LEU A 41 18.32 -9.67 -5.59
N PRO A 42 18.58 -9.20 -4.36
CA PRO A 42 18.49 -10.03 -3.18
C PRO A 42 17.15 -10.76 -3.13
N GLN A 43 17.15 -12.02 -2.70
CA GLN A 43 15.95 -12.83 -2.56
C GLN A 43 15.83 -13.33 -1.14
N PHE A 44 14.59 -13.46 -0.67
CA PHE A 44 14.32 -14.20 0.55
C PHE A 44 14.59 -15.69 0.35
N SER A 45 14.83 -16.41 1.45
CA SER A 45 14.77 -17.87 1.41
C SER A 45 13.37 -18.34 0.97
N PRO A 46 13.21 -19.52 0.34
CA PRO A 46 11.91 -19.96 -0.16
C PRO A 46 10.80 -19.96 0.91
N LYS A 47 11.11 -20.41 2.13
CA LYS A 47 10.16 -20.42 3.25
C LYS A 47 9.72 -19.02 3.66
N GLU A 48 10.63 -18.05 3.66
CA GLU A 48 10.32 -16.67 4.00
C GLU A 48 9.54 -15.97 2.88
N ALA A 49 9.93 -16.21 1.62
CA ALA A 49 9.23 -15.67 0.46
C ALA A 49 7.74 -16.07 0.45
N LEU A 50 7.44 -17.34 0.72
CA LEU A 50 6.07 -17.84 0.81
C LEU A 50 5.27 -17.16 1.92
N ARG A 51 5.89 -16.89 3.07
CA ARG A 51 5.24 -16.17 4.19
C ARG A 51 5.01 -14.69 3.87
N LYS A 52 5.92 -14.08 3.11
CA LYS A 52 5.88 -12.66 2.76
C LYS A 52 5.05 -12.37 1.51
N GLY A 53 4.77 -13.37 0.68
CA GLY A 53 4.06 -13.21 -0.59
C GLY A 53 4.89 -12.53 -1.68
N THR A 54 6.21 -12.46 -1.51
CA THR A 54 7.14 -11.91 -2.50
C THR A 54 8.51 -12.56 -2.38
N LEU A 55 9.20 -12.73 -3.51
CA LEU A 55 10.54 -13.28 -3.55
C LEU A 55 11.60 -12.24 -3.18
N TRP A 56 11.38 -10.98 -3.52
CA TRP A 56 12.38 -9.93 -3.40
C TRP A 56 12.08 -8.99 -2.23
N PRO A 57 13.05 -8.72 -1.34
CA PRO A 57 12.88 -7.80 -0.22
C PRO A 57 12.49 -6.38 -0.62
N VAL A 58 12.94 -5.91 -1.78
CA VAL A 58 12.61 -4.57 -2.30
C VAL A 58 11.11 -4.39 -2.59
N PHE A 59 10.39 -5.47 -2.85
CA PHE A 59 8.94 -5.44 -3.08
C PHE A 59 8.12 -5.81 -1.86
N TYR A 60 8.77 -6.10 -0.72
CA TYR A 60 8.03 -6.38 0.50
C TYR A 60 7.43 -5.11 1.08
N ASP A 61 6.10 -5.09 1.18
CA ASP A 61 5.33 -4.02 1.79
C ASP A 61 4.34 -4.62 2.80
N TYR A 62 4.51 -4.27 4.08
CA TYR A 62 3.61 -4.73 5.13
C TYR A 62 2.33 -3.90 5.12
N TYR A 63 1.19 -4.54 4.86
CA TYR A 63 -0.09 -3.85 4.86
C TYR A 63 -0.62 -3.63 6.29
N GLU A 64 -0.51 -2.40 6.77
CA GLU A 64 -1.19 -1.94 7.97
C GLU A 64 -2.56 -1.34 7.61
N ASN A 65 -3.66 -1.93 8.11
CA ASN A 65 -5.01 -1.43 7.83
C ASN A 65 -5.22 -0.04 8.46
N PRO A 66 -5.37 1.03 7.65
CA PRO A 66 -5.46 2.41 8.13
C PRO A 66 -6.80 2.70 8.84
N TYR A 67 -7.81 1.85 8.63
CA TYR A 67 -9.14 1.96 9.21
C TYR A 67 -9.27 1.21 10.54
N LYS A 68 -8.22 0.49 10.98
CA LYS A 68 -8.26 -0.32 12.20
C LYS A 68 -8.37 0.52 13.49
N LYS A 69 -7.99 1.80 13.47
CA LYS A 69 -8.03 2.70 14.65
C LYS A 69 -9.42 3.29 14.97
N GLY A 70 -10.49 2.84 14.31
CA GLY A 70 -11.82 3.46 14.42
C GLY A 70 -12.97 2.48 14.68
N ARG A 71 -12.72 1.35 15.32
CA ARG A 71 -13.77 0.48 15.90
C ARG A 71 -13.53 0.30 17.38
#